data_AF-A0AAJ1WJT1-F1
#
_entry.id   AF-A0AAJ1WJT1-F1
#
_cell.length_a   1.000
_cell.length_b   1.000
_cell.length_c   1.000
_cell.angle_alpha   90.00
_cell.angle_beta   90.00
_cell.angle_gamma   90.00
#
_symmetry.space_group_name_H-M   'P 1'
#
loop_
_entity.id
_entity.type
_entity.pdbx_description
1 polymer ?
#
loop_
_entity_poly.entity_id
_entity_poly.type
_entity_poly.pdbx_seq_one_letter_code
_entity_poly.pdbx_strand_id
1 'polypeptide(L)' 'MGRAKKQKTRDKNKATLPQVPKGLKSDGYDEEFSQELADAADLEAQARANAANQRVQTNRKRKKK' A
#
# COMPACT_ATOMS: atom_id res chain seq x y z
N MET A 1 0.26 -3.48 -51.25
CA MET A 1 1.65 -3.18 -50.87
C MET A 1 1.81 -3.33 -49.36
N GLY A 2 2.43 -4.43 -48.93
CA GLY A 2 2.46 -4.88 -47.54
C GLY A 2 3.33 -4.02 -46.63
N ARG A 3 2.82 -3.71 -45.44
CA ARG A 3 3.61 -3.14 -44.34
C ARG A 3 3.95 -4.23 -43.33
N ALA A 4 4.70 -5.23 -43.79
CA ALA A 4 5.40 -6.11 -42.88
C ALA A 4 6.68 -5.40 -42.41
N LYS A 5 6.61 -4.72 -41.26
CA LYS A 5 7.78 -4.44 -40.42
C LYS A 5 7.39 -4.69 -38.97
N LYS A 6 7.41 -5.96 -38.57
CA LYS A 6 7.50 -6.37 -37.16
C LYS A 6 8.85 -5.84 -36.63
N GLN A 7 8.90 -4.60 -36.17
CA GLN A 7 10.04 -4.11 -35.40
C GLN A 7 10.01 -4.81 -34.03
N LYS A 8 10.62 -6.00 -33.96
CA LYS A 8 11.17 -6.49 -32.69
C LYS A 8 12.49 -5.76 -32.48
N THR A 9 12.42 -4.51 -32.03
CA THR A 9 13.62 -3.74 -31.69
C THR A 9 13.67 -3.49 -30.20
N ARG A 10 14.74 -4.03 -29.63
CA ARG A 10 15.33 -3.80 -28.31
C ARG A 10 14.72 -4.61 -27.19
N ASP A 11 15.47 -5.66 -26.91
CA ASP A 11 15.58 -6.42 -25.67
C ASP A 11 14.82 -5.80 -24.51
N LYS A 12 14.00 -6.65 -23.89
CA LYS A 12 13.28 -6.39 -22.64
C LYS A 12 14.22 -6.23 -21.44
N ASN A 13 15.46 -5.79 -21.64
CA ASN A 13 16.24 -5.06 -20.65
C ASN A 13 15.63 -3.66 -20.46
N LYS A 14 14.33 -3.64 -20.11
CA LYS A 14 13.81 -2.60 -19.23
C LYS A 14 14.46 -2.89 -17.88
N ALA A 15 15.73 -2.51 -17.73
CA ALA A 15 16.24 -2.20 -16.42
C ALA A 15 15.35 -1.05 -15.96
N THR A 16 14.21 -1.39 -15.33
CA THR A 16 13.40 -0.45 -14.58
C THR A 16 14.31 -0.06 -13.45
N LEU A 17 15.18 0.91 -13.69
CA LEU A 17 15.96 1.54 -12.63
C LEU A 17 14.89 2.05 -11.67
N PRO A 18 14.69 1.38 -10.53
CA PRO A 18 13.65 1.84 -9.63
C PRO A 18 14.06 3.25 -9.20
N GLN A 19 13.08 4.13 -9.08
CA GLN A 19 13.30 5.51 -8.60
C GLN A 19 14.11 5.53 -7.30
N VAL A 20 14.02 4.45 -6.52
CA VAL A 20 14.74 4.26 -5.26
C VAL A 20 15.45 2.88 -5.28
N PRO A 21 16.74 2.80 -4.88
CA PRO A 21 17.48 1.55 -4.73
C PRO A 21 16.72 0.52 -3.87
N LYS A 22 16.90 -0.78 -4.16
CA LYS A 22 16.11 -1.85 -3.52
C LYS A 22 16.16 -1.86 -1.99
N GLY A 23 17.30 -1.53 -1.39
CA GLY A 23 17.47 -1.48 0.07
C GLY A 23 17.02 -0.16 0.73
N LEU A 24 16.58 0.81 -0.07
CA LEU A 24 16.11 2.12 0.40
C LEU A 24 14.62 2.35 0.08
N LYS A 25 13.92 1.32 -0.41
CA LYS A 25 12.47 1.42 -0.61
C LYS A 25 11.80 1.52 0.75
N SER A 26 11.02 2.56 0.96
CA SER A 26 10.13 2.60 2.12
C SER A 26 9.05 1.53 1.95
N ASP A 27 8.60 0.96 3.07
CA ASP A 27 7.55 -0.06 3.09
C ASP A 27 6.15 0.52 2.74
N GLY A 28 6.09 1.82 2.43
CA GLY A 28 4.86 2.54 2.08
C GLY A 28 4.00 2.90 3.29
N TYR A 29 4.50 2.70 4.49
CA TYR A 29 3.90 3.18 5.73
C TYR A 29 4.57 4.51 6.10
N ASP A 30 3.81 5.60 5.99
CA ASP A 30 4.23 6.92 6.46
C ASP A 30 4.08 6.94 7.99
N GLU A 31 5.05 6.36 8.70
CA GLU A 31 5.07 6.30 10.16
C GLU A 31 5.71 7.56 10.77
N GLU A 32 5.02 8.69 10.62
CA GLU A 32 5.29 9.91 11.39
C GLU A 32 4.03 10.27 12.22
N PHE A 33 3.54 9.31 13.00
CA PHE A 33 2.43 9.54 13.92
C PHE A 33 2.98 9.97 15.29
N SER A 34 2.84 11.25 15.63
CA SER A 34 3.11 11.77 16.96
C SER A 34 1.81 11.96 17.73
N GLN A 35 1.59 11.18 18.80
CA GLN A 35 0.41 11.31 19.66
C GLN A 35 0.24 12.72 20.25
N GLU A 36 1.34 13.42 20.50
CA GLU A 36 1.33 14.78 21.06
C GLU A 36 0.89 15.85 20.06
N LEU A 37 1.02 15.58 18.76
CA LEU A 37 0.59 16.48 17.68
C LEU A 37 -0.79 16.11 17.14
N ALA A 38 -1.30 14.91 17.48
CA ALA A 38 -2.60 14.45 17.04
C ALA A 38 -3.70 15.30 17.68
N ASP A 39 -4.62 15.78 16.85
CA ASP A 39 -5.76 16.53 17.35
C ASP A 39 -6.86 15.59 17.87
N ALA A 40 -7.94 16.18 18.42
CA ALA A 40 -9.05 15.40 18.95
C ALA A 40 -9.75 14.55 17.87
N ALA A 41 -9.76 15.02 16.61
CA ALA A 41 -10.41 14.32 15.51
C ALA A 41 -9.61 13.07 15.11
N ASP A 42 -8.28 13.18 15.11
CA ASP A 42 -7.38 12.05 14.83
C ASP A 42 -7.52 10.94 15.87
N LEU A 43 -7.55 11.30 17.15
CA LEU A 43 -7.74 10.34 18.24
C LEU A 43 -9.13 9.67 18.18
N GLU A 44 -10.18 10.44 17.86
CA GLU A 44 -11.53 9.91 17.71
C GLU A 44 -11.63 8.96 16.50
N ALA A 45 -10.99 9.31 15.38
CA ALA A 45 -10.94 8.48 14.18
C ALA A 45 -10.25 7.14 14.48
N GLN A 46 -9.13 7.15 15.20
CA GLN A 46 -8.44 5.93 15.62
C GLN A 46 -9.30 5.07 16.55
N ALA A 47 -9.95 5.68 17.54
CA ALA A 47 -10.85 4.96 18.45
C ALA A 47 -12.02 4.30 17.69
N ARG A 48 -12.61 5.02 16.73
CA ARG A 48 -13.70 4.51 15.88
C ARG A 48 -13.24 3.37 14.98
N ALA A 49 -12.05 3.49 14.37
CA ALA A 49 -11.47 2.43 13.53
C ALA A 49 -11.19 1.16 14.35
N ASN A 50 -10.63 1.30 15.55
CA ASN A 50 -10.38 0.19 16.47
C ASN A 50 -11.67 -0.53 16.87
N ALA A 51 -12.72 0.22 17.21
CA ALA A 51 -14.03 -0.35 17.52
C ALA A 51 -14.63 -1.11 16.33
N ALA A 52 -14.51 -0.59 15.10
CA ALA A 52 -14.97 -1.27 13.89
C ALA A 52 -14.20 -2.57 13.64
N ASN A 53 -12.87 -2.54 13.79
CA ASN A 53 -12.01 -3.72 13.64
C ASN A 53 -12.39 -4.83 14.63
N GLN A 54 -12.65 -4.48 15.88
CA GLN A 54 -13.13 -5.44 16.88
C GLN A 54 -14.46 -6.09 16.47
N ARG A 55 -15.42 -5.30 16.00
CA ARG A 55 -16.72 -5.80 15.48
C ARG A 55 -16.54 -6.76 14.31
N VAL A 56 -15.65 -6.43 13.37
CA VAL A 56 -15.36 -7.30 12.22
C VAL A 56 -14.68 -8.59 12.67
N GLN A 57 -13.72 -8.51 13.59
CA GLN A 57 -13.02 -9.69 14.11
C GLN A 57 -13.96 -10.65 14.84
N THR A 58 -14.85 -10.15 15.70
CA THR A 58 -15.83 -10.99 16.40
C THR A 58 -16.77 -11.68 15.42
N ASN A 59 -17.25 -10.96 14.41
CA ASN A 59 -18.08 -11.53 13.34
C ASN A 59 -17.34 -12.60 12.52
N ARG A 60 -16.06 -12.37 12.19
CA ARG A 60 -15.22 -13.35 11.48
C ARG A 60 -15.01 -14.61 12.32
N LYS A 61 -14.77 -14.48 13.63
CA LYS A 61 -14.63 -15.63 14.54
C LYS A 61 -15.94 -16.42 14.66
N ARG A 62 -17.08 -15.74 14.76
CA ARG A 62 -18.41 -16.36 14.79
C ARG A 62 -18.73 -17.15 13.52
N LYS A 63 -18.37 -16.64 12.34
CA LYS A 63 -18.60 -17.32 11.05
C LYS A 63 -17.69 -18.54 10.80
N LYS A 64 -16.57 -18.64 11.52
CA LYS A 64 -15.62 -19.77 11.41
C LYS A 64 -15.98 -20.94 12.33
N LYS A 65 -16.93 -20.74 13.25
CA LYS A 65 -17.45 -21.77 14.17
C LYS A 65 -18.74 -22.32 13.60
#